data_AF-A0A2U0HZ44-F1
#
_entry.id   AF-A0A2U0HZ44-F1
#
_cell.length_a   1.000
_cell.length_b   1.000
_cell.length_c   1.000
_cell.angle_alpha   90.00
_cell.angle_beta   90.00
_cell.angle_gamma   90.00
#
_symmetry.space_group_name_H-M   'P 1'
#
loop_
_entity.id
_entity.type
_entity.pdbx_description
1 polymer ?
#
loop_
_entity_poly.entity_id
_entity_poly.type
_entity_poly.pdbx_seq_one_letter_code
_entity_poly.pdbx_strand_id
1 'polypeptide(L)'
;MMNALKFKPMNNKFLGFCFCLLVLASCEKEQPLSFSAESFTEKDLAECNNGDCPEITVNYFTVQGEERVSEKINAEIEQFIIASLKTTDEDPNAKGMKQAARNFVATYRKDLEQFPDMVGEYVSEINVRNIFENDQLLSVEEQQYTFTGGAHGYGSTTFDNFDPKTGALLQQKDLFKDWQAFKEFAENEFRKQHNISENESINATGFWFENDTFYVPENIGFTKDNVIIIYNQYDIASYADGPIELEIPMEKAKEFLDFSVE
;
A
#
# COMPACT_ATOMS: atom_id res chain seq x y z
N MET A 1 -22.26 -89.43 1.41
CA MET A 1 -22.18 -90.24 2.65
C MET A 1 -21.13 -89.62 3.56
N MET A 2 -21.55 -89.26 4.78
CA MET A 2 -20.79 -89.24 6.05
C MET A 2 -19.58 -88.31 6.16
N ASN A 3 -19.71 -87.24 6.96
CA ASN A 3 -19.18 -87.13 8.34
C ASN A 3 -17.80 -86.46 8.34
N ALA A 4 -17.40 -85.56 9.24
CA ALA A 4 -18.03 -84.91 10.38
C ALA A 4 -17.15 -83.68 10.72
N LEU A 5 -17.77 -82.66 11.31
CA LEU A 5 -17.06 -81.54 11.93
C LEU A 5 -16.19 -82.00 13.12
N LYS A 6 -15.03 -81.35 13.30
CA LYS A 6 -14.47 -81.09 14.64
C LYS A 6 -14.07 -79.62 14.76
N PHE A 7 -14.81 -78.93 15.61
CA PHE A 7 -14.50 -77.61 16.16
C PHE A 7 -13.25 -77.68 17.04
N LYS A 8 -12.44 -76.61 17.01
CA LYS A 8 -11.56 -76.22 18.12
C LYS A 8 -11.74 -74.72 18.34
N PRO A 9 -11.98 -74.25 19.57
CA PRO A 9 -12.32 -72.85 19.84
C PRO A 9 -11.05 -72.02 19.97
N MET A 10 -11.04 -70.80 19.44
CA MET A 10 -10.07 -69.79 19.83
C MET A 10 -10.80 -68.53 20.30
N ASN A 11 -10.33 -68.07 21.45
CA ASN A 11 -10.95 -67.13 22.36
C ASN A 11 -11.30 -65.78 21.74
N ASN A 12 -12.51 -65.34 22.09
CA ASN A 12 -12.92 -63.95 22.13
C ASN A 12 -11.94 -63.07 22.92
N LYS A 13 -11.35 -62.08 22.24
CA LYS A 13 -11.01 -60.79 22.83
C LYS A 13 -11.36 -59.70 21.82
N PHE A 14 -12.64 -59.42 21.67
CA PHE A 14 -13.10 -58.17 21.06
C PHE A 14 -12.88 -57.05 22.08
N LEU A 15 -11.70 -56.42 22.02
CA LEU A 15 -11.43 -55.18 22.73
C LEU A 15 -11.82 -54.04 21.79
N GLY A 16 -13.08 -53.60 21.90
CA GLY A 16 -13.57 -52.43 21.17
C GLY A 16 -12.94 -51.16 21.75
N PHE A 17 -11.88 -50.67 21.11
CA PHE A 17 -11.31 -49.36 21.44
C PHE A 17 -12.06 -48.31 20.63
N CYS A 18 -13.04 -47.67 21.26
CA CYS A 18 -13.77 -46.55 20.68
C CYS A 18 -12.81 -45.34 20.67
N PHE A 19 -12.14 -45.13 19.54
CA PHE A 19 -11.28 -43.97 19.32
C PHE A 19 -12.20 -42.75 19.11
N CYS A 20 -12.57 -42.08 20.20
CA CYS A 20 -13.15 -40.74 20.13
C CYS A 20 -12.07 -39.80 19.59
N LEU A 21 -12.08 -39.56 18.28
CA LEU A 21 -11.44 -38.42 17.64
C LEU A 21 -12.07 -37.15 18.23
N LEU A 22 -11.48 -36.64 19.30
CA LEU A 22 -11.66 -35.27 19.74
C LEU A 22 -11.06 -34.38 18.64
N VAL A 23 -11.90 -33.98 17.69
CA VAL A 23 -11.59 -32.87 16.79
C VAL A 23 -11.53 -31.64 17.68
N LEU A 24 -10.31 -31.28 18.09
CA LEU A 24 -10.03 -29.95 18.64
C LEU A 24 -10.29 -28.97 17.51
N ALA A 25 -11.51 -28.47 17.42
CA ALA A 25 -11.78 -27.23 16.70
C ALA A 25 -10.99 -26.15 17.43
N SER A 26 -9.77 -25.87 16.95
CA SER A 26 -9.02 -24.69 17.32
C SER A 26 -9.85 -23.51 16.87
N CYS A 27 -10.59 -22.92 17.80
CA CYS A 27 -11.22 -21.65 17.60
C CYS A 27 -10.10 -20.60 17.77
N GLU A 28 -9.28 -20.44 16.74
CA GLU A 28 -8.46 -19.24 16.60
C GLU A 28 -9.45 -18.10 16.48
N LYS A 29 -9.64 -17.37 17.57
CA LYS A 29 -10.28 -16.07 17.47
C LYS A 29 -9.31 -15.21 16.66
N GLU A 30 -9.71 -14.86 15.44
CA GLU A 30 -9.05 -13.83 14.64
C GLU A 30 -8.82 -12.64 15.58
N GLN A 31 -7.56 -12.35 15.89
CA GLN A 31 -7.22 -11.13 16.61
C GLN A 31 -7.31 -10.01 15.58
N PRO A 32 -8.05 -8.93 15.88
CA PRO A 32 -8.08 -7.77 14.99
C PRO A 32 -6.65 -7.25 14.82
N LEU A 33 -6.39 -6.65 13.66
CA LEU A 33 -5.13 -5.97 13.42
C LEU A 33 -4.96 -4.84 14.44
N SER A 34 -3.71 -4.59 14.82
CA SER A 34 -3.33 -3.44 15.63
C SER A 34 -2.14 -2.76 14.99
N PHE A 35 -2.00 -1.46 15.25
CA PHE A 35 -1.07 -0.60 14.54
C PHE A 35 -0.19 0.14 15.55
N SER A 36 1.12 0.16 15.31
CA SER A 36 2.08 0.96 16.06
C SER A 36 2.72 1.97 15.14
N ALA A 37 2.64 3.26 15.49
CA ALA A 37 3.37 4.30 14.77
C ALA A 37 4.87 4.19 15.06
N GLU A 38 5.67 4.24 14.00
CA GLU A 38 7.12 4.14 14.04
C GLU A 38 7.73 5.26 13.21
N SER A 39 8.97 5.62 13.53
CA SER A 39 9.70 6.63 12.75
C SER A 39 11.19 6.46 12.90
N PHE A 40 11.95 6.91 11.90
CA PHE A 40 13.37 7.18 12.07
C PHE A 40 13.77 8.39 11.22
N THR A 41 14.86 9.05 11.63
CA THR A 41 15.45 10.14 10.84
C THR A 41 16.93 9.87 10.56
N GLU A 42 17.58 10.79 9.85
CA GLU A 42 19.04 10.80 9.63
C GLU A 42 19.83 10.67 10.95
N LYS A 43 19.28 11.14 12.08
CA LYS A 43 19.91 11.06 13.41
C LYS A 43 20.00 9.64 13.97
N ASP A 44 19.17 8.73 13.47
CA ASP A 44 19.21 7.31 13.85
C ASP A 44 20.23 6.50 13.05
N LEU A 45 20.93 7.14 12.10
CA LEU A 45 21.95 6.53 11.26
C LEU A 45 23.34 6.85 11.81
N ALA A 46 24.10 5.80 12.16
CA ALA A 46 25.42 5.95 12.77
C ALA A 46 26.40 6.78 11.91
N GLU A 47 26.26 6.71 10.59
CA GLU A 47 27.06 7.42 9.60
C GLU A 47 26.84 8.94 9.65
N CYS A 48 25.66 9.40 10.09
CA CYS A 48 25.33 10.81 10.22
C CYS A 48 25.82 11.46 11.51
N ASN A 49 26.40 10.69 12.43
CA ASN A 49 27.02 11.26 13.63
C ASN A 49 28.30 12.06 13.30
N ASN A 50 28.95 11.78 12.17
CA ASN A 50 30.18 12.45 11.75
C ASN A 50 30.15 12.69 10.24
N GLY A 51 30.21 13.96 9.83
CA GLY A 51 30.24 14.38 8.43
C GLY A 51 28.87 14.81 7.90
N ASP A 52 28.86 15.33 6.69
CA ASP A 52 27.66 15.85 6.05
C ASP A 52 26.61 14.74 5.88
N CYS A 53 25.35 15.07 6.16
CA CYS A 53 24.22 14.18 5.95
C CYS A 53 23.04 14.92 5.34
N PRO A 54 22.30 14.24 4.45
CA PRO A 54 21.06 14.75 3.92
C PRO A 54 19.95 14.69 4.99
N GLU A 55 18.88 15.44 4.77
CA GLU A 55 17.67 15.32 5.60
C GLU A 55 16.91 14.06 5.19
N ILE A 56 16.61 13.20 6.17
CA ILE A 56 15.83 11.97 5.96
C ILE A 56 14.80 11.89 7.07
N THR A 57 13.52 11.86 6.72
CA THR A 57 12.42 11.65 7.66
C THR A 57 11.54 10.53 7.15
N VAL A 58 11.40 9.45 7.93
CA VAL A 58 10.51 8.33 7.62
C VAL A 58 9.54 8.14 8.77
N ASN A 59 8.25 8.38 8.50
CA ASN A 59 7.14 8.11 9.40
C ASN A 59 6.30 6.99 8.81
N TYR A 60 6.02 5.95 9.57
CA TYR A 60 5.26 4.80 9.11
C TYR A 60 4.53 4.14 10.26
N PHE A 61 3.81 3.06 9.98
CA PHE A 61 3.26 2.20 11.02
C PHE A 61 3.63 0.74 10.76
N THR A 62 3.60 -0.05 11.82
CA THR A 62 3.70 -1.50 11.74
C THR A 62 2.39 -2.14 12.13
N VAL A 63 2.03 -3.21 11.45
CA VAL A 63 0.85 -4.03 11.73
C VAL A 63 1.25 -5.19 12.64
N GLN A 64 0.45 -5.45 13.68
CA GLN A 64 0.52 -6.63 14.53
C GLN A 64 -0.81 -7.39 14.47
N GLY A 65 -0.76 -8.72 14.62
CA GLY A 65 -1.93 -9.60 14.53
C GLY A 65 -1.53 -11.01 14.10
N GLU A 66 -2.33 -11.64 13.24
CA GLU A 66 -1.99 -12.91 12.58
C GLU A 66 -0.67 -12.76 11.80
N GLU A 67 0.30 -13.64 12.05
CA GLU A 67 1.68 -13.51 11.54
C GLU A 67 1.69 -13.43 10.00
N ARG A 68 0.98 -14.31 9.31
CA ARG A 68 0.96 -14.35 7.84
C ARG A 68 0.32 -13.10 7.22
N VAL A 69 -0.61 -12.45 7.92
CA VAL A 69 -1.28 -11.22 7.44
C VAL A 69 -0.39 -10.02 7.71
N SER A 70 0.04 -9.85 8.95
CA SER A 70 0.84 -8.72 9.39
C SER A 70 2.19 -8.66 8.69
N GLU A 71 2.85 -9.81 8.47
CA GLU A 71 4.11 -9.85 7.70
C GLU A 71 3.95 -9.40 6.25
N LYS A 72 2.84 -9.75 5.58
CA LYS A 72 2.58 -9.31 4.20
C LYS A 72 2.40 -7.81 4.10
N ILE A 73 1.56 -7.24 4.96
CA ILE A 73 1.28 -5.79 4.94
C ILE A 73 2.55 -5.02 5.30
N ASN A 74 3.26 -5.44 6.34
CA ASN A 74 4.54 -4.82 6.73
C ASN A 74 5.60 -4.94 5.61
N ALA A 75 5.60 -6.03 4.84
CA ALA A 75 6.52 -6.19 3.72
C ALA A 75 6.24 -5.19 2.59
N GLU A 76 4.98 -4.93 2.23
CA GLU A 76 4.64 -3.92 1.22
C GLU A 76 5.02 -2.51 1.68
N ILE A 77 4.69 -2.15 2.93
CA ILE A 77 5.11 -0.87 3.54
C ILE A 77 6.64 -0.72 3.50
N GLU A 78 7.38 -1.77 3.87
CA GLU A 78 8.84 -1.77 3.80
C GLU A 78 9.36 -1.64 2.35
N GLN A 79 8.72 -2.30 1.38
CA GLN A 79 9.08 -2.17 -0.04
C GLN A 79 8.87 -0.75 -0.54
N PHE A 80 7.76 -0.09 -0.20
CA PHE A 80 7.52 1.31 -0.53
C PHE A 80 8.63 2.20 0.03
N ILE A 81 8.91 2.10 1.34
CA ILE A 81 9.96 2.92 2.00
C ILE A 81 11.33 2.67 1.36
N ILE A 82 11.69 1.41 1.11
CA ILE A 82 12.96 1.08 0.44
C ILE A 82 12.99 1.69 -0.96
N ALA A 83 11.89 1.60 -1.73
CA ALA A 83 11.81 2.14 -3.08
C ALA A 83 11.92 3.68 -3.10
N SER A 84 11.30 4.37 -2.14
CA SER A 84 11.36 5.84 -2.01
C SER A 84 12.75 6.37 -1.65
N LEU A 85 13.57 5.55 -1.01
CA LEU A 85 14.96 5.88 -0.67
C LEU A 85 15.96 5.55 -1.79
N LYS A 86 15.52 4.91 -2.90
CA LYS A 86 16.42 4.54 -3.99
C LYS A 86 16.93 5.76 -4.74
N THR A 87 18.24 5.81 -4.95
CA THR A 87 18.89 6.75 -5.88
C THR A 87 19.28 6.04 -7.19
N THR A 88 19.56 6.81 -8.26
CA THR A 88 19.84 6.26 -9.61
C THR A 88 21.06 5.34 -9.69
N ASP A 89 21.95 5.39 -8.69
CA ASP A 89 23.25 4.71 -8.68
C ASP A 89 23.27 3.44 -7.81
N GLU A 90 22.14 3.01 -7.24
CA GLU A 90 22.10 1.98 -6.19
C GLU A 90 21.90 0.53 -6.65
N ASP A 91 22.41 -0.39 -5.82
CA ASP A 91 22.15 -1.83 -5.86
C ASP A 91 20.65 -2.10 -5.60
N PRO A 92 19.93 -2.78 -6.51
CA PRO A 92 18.51 -3.06 -6.35
C PRO A 92 18.14 -3.92 -5.13
N ASN A 93 19.12 -4.43 -4.37
CA ASN A 93 18.92 -5.41 -3.30
C ASN A 93 19.16 -4.90 -1.88
N ALA A 94 19.00 -3.60 -1.60
CA ALA A 94 19.06 -3.09 -0.22
C ALA A 94 18.11 -3.90 0.69
N LYS A 95 18.67 -4.59 1.69
CA LYS A 95 17.90 -5.38 2.65
C LYS A 95 17.57 -4.51 3.86
N GLY A 96 16.40 -3.88 3.81
CA GLY A 96 15.78 -3.18 4.93
C GLY A 96 15.86 -1.66 4.86
N MET A 97 14.86 -1.01 5.44
CA MET A 97 14.67 0.45 5.39
C MET A 97 15.90 1.26 5.82
N LYS A 98 16.54 0.88 6.95
CA LYS A 98 17.74 1.57 7.44
C LYS A 98 18.96 1.38 6.54
N GLN A 99 19.04 0.29 5.80
CA GLN A 99 20.13 0.11 4.83
C GLN A 99 19.89 0.97 3.59
N ALA A 100 18.65 1.05 3.10
CA ALA A 100 18.30 1.97 2.02
C ALA A 100 18.62 3.43 2.39
N ALA A 101 18.28 3.85 3.61
CA ALA A 101 18.62 5.20 4.10
C ALA A 101 20.15 5.44 4.16
N ARG A 102 20.93 4.44 4.60
CA ARG A 102 22.41 4.54 4.57
C ARG A 102 22.96 4.65 3.15
N ASN A 103 22.35 3.98 2.18
CA ASN A 103 22.75 4.10 0.78
C ASN A 103 22.46 5.51 0.25
N PHE A 104 21.28 6.07 0.56
CA PHE A 104 20.94 7.45 0.23
C PHE A 104 21.98 8.44 0.77
N VAL A 105 22.41 8.28 2.04
CA VAL A 105 23.51 9.05 2.65
C VAL A 105 24.83 8.86 1.89
N ALA A 106 25.15 7.63 1.49
CA ALA A 106 26.37 7.33 0.75
C ALA A 106 26.38 7.98 -0.64
N THR A 107 25.26 7.97 -1.36
CA THR A 107 25.10 8.65 -2.65
C THR A 107 25.28 10.17 -2.48
N TYR A 108 24.60 10.78 -1.51
CA TYR A 108 24.78 12.21 -1.20
C TYR A 108 26.25 12.58 -0.97
N ARG A 109 26.98 11.81 -0.15
CA ARG A 109 28.40 12.05 0.13
C ARG A 109 29.30 11.89 -1.08
N LYS A 110 29.02 10.87 -1.91
CA LYS A 110 29.72 10.63 -3.16
C LYS A 110 29.55 11.81 -4.11
N ASP A 111 28.34 12.35 -4.22
CA ASP A 111 28.06 13.49 -5.07
C ASP A 111 28.75 14.75 -4.53
N LEU A 112 28.71 14.96 -3.20
CA LEU A 112 29.36 16.08 -2.54
C LEU A 112 30.89 16.06 -2.75
N GLU A 113 31.52 14.88 -2.73
CA GLU A 113 32.94 14.72 -3.03
C GLU A 113 33.27 15.03 -4.50
N GLN A 114 32.41 14.59 -5.43
CA GLN A 114 32.63 14.78 -6.87
C GLN A 114 32.32 16.21 -7.34
N PHE A 115 31.34 16.85 -6.73
CA PHE A 115 30.79 18.15 -7.15
C PHE A 115 30.57 19.08 -5.95
N PRO A 116 31.62 19.43 -5.18
CA PRO A 116 31.49 20.13 -3.90
C PRO A 116 30.79 21.50 -3.98
N ASP A 117 30.85 22.16 -5.15
CA ASP A 117 30.23 23.47 -5.37
C ASP A 117 28.82 23.39 -5.99
N MET A 118 28.33 22.18 -6.32
CA MET A 118 27.04 21.98 -7.01
C MET A 118 26.04 21.15 -6.23
N VAL A 119 26.49 20.36 -5.23
CA VAL A 119 25.58 19.57 -4.40
C VAL A 119 24.92 20.48 -3.37
N GLY A 120 23.63 20.75 -3.59
CA GLY A 120 22.75 21.33 -2.59
C GLY A 120 22.33 20.32 -1.53
N GLU A 121 21.38 20.70 -0.68
CA GLU A 121 20.81 19.80 0.31
C GLU A 121 20.02 18.67 -0.38
N TYR A 122 20.23 17.43 0.04
CA TYR A 122 19.37 16.31 -0.32
C TYR A 122 18.32 16.14 0.78
N VAL A 123 17.09 15.86 0.37
CA VAL A 123 15.94 15.66 1.27
C VAL A 123 15.20 14.40 0.83
N SER A 124 14.82 13.56 1.80
CA SER A 124 13.86 12.47 1.59
C SER A 124 12.86 12.45 2.75
N GLU A 125 11.59 12.67 2.44
CA GLU A 125 10.47 12.61 3.38
C GLU A 125 9.51 11.51 2.95
N ILE A 126 9.21 10.59 3.85
CA ILE A 126 8.34 9.44 3.58
C ILE A 126 7.32 9.34 4.71
N ASN A 127 6.04 9.27 4.36
CA ASN A 127 4.93 9.15 5.31
C ASN A 127 3.98 8.03 4.87
N VAL A 128 3.81 7.01 5.69
CA VAL A 128 2.85 5.91 5.46
C VAL A 128 1.77 5.94 6.54
N ARG A 129 0.50 6.05 6.14
CA ARG A 129 -0.64 6.27 7.03
C ARG A 129 -1.75 5.25 6.78
N ASN A 130 -2.29 4.64 7.84
CA ASN A 130 -3.59 3.98 7.77
C ASN A 130 -4.67 5.07 7.71
N ILE A 131 -5.41 5.15 6.61
CA ILE A 131 -6.42 6.18 6.36
C ILE A 131 -7.87 5.65 6.42
N PHE A 132 -8.04 4.32 6.37
CA PHE A 132 -9.32 3.65 6.58
C PHE A 132 -9.10 2.19 6.94
N GLU A 133 -9.95 1.68 7.84
CA GLU A 133 -9.92 0.28 8.23
C GLU A 133 -11.32 -0.19 8.66
N ASN A 134 -11.71 -1.36 8.19
CA ASN A 134 -12.78 -2.17 8.75
C ASN A 134 -12.50 -3.68 8.53
N ASP A 135 -13.50 -4.54 8.71
CA ASP A 135 -13.35 -6.00 8.56
C ASP A 135 -13.09 -6.48 7.11
N GLN A 136 -13.18 -5.59 6.12
CA GLN A 136 -13.08 -5.92 4.69
C GLN A 136 -11.97 -5.17 3.95
N LEU A 137 -11.56 -4.00 4.45
CA LEU A 137 -10.58 -3.15 3.79
C LEU A 137 -9.68 -2.45 4.82
N LEU A 138 -8.38 -2.47 4.55
CA LEU A 138 -7.39 -1.56 5.12
C LEU A 138 -6.84 -0.71 3.97
N SER A 139 -7.10 0.60 4.00
CA SER A 139 -6.57 1.55 3.02
C SER A 139 -5.39 2.30 3.62
N VAL A 140 -4.26 2.26 2.92
CA VAL A 140 -2.98 2.82 3.31
C VAL A 140 -2.61 3.90 2.31
N GLU A 141 -2.29 5.08 2.82
CA GLU A 141 -1.74 6.17 2.02
C GLU A 141 -0.23 6.22 2.20
N GLU A 142 0.47 6.38 1.10
CA GLU A 142 1.91 6.34 0.98
C GLU A 142 2.38 7.61 0.29
N GLN A 143 2.96 8.53 1.05
CA GLN A 143 3.47 9.79 0.54
C GLN A 143 4.99 9.79 0.56
N GLN A 144 5.60 10.25 -0.53
CA GLN A 144 7.03 10.51 -0.59
C GLN A 144 7.30 11.89 -1.18
N TYR A 145 8.39 12.50 -0.73
CA TYR A 145 9.03 13.63 -1.37
C TYR A 145 10.54 13.41 -1.34
N THR A 146 11.18 13.53 -2.50
CA THR A 146 12.63 13.40 -2.63
C THR A 146 13.19 14.56 -3.44
N PHE A 147 14.24 15.18 -2.93
CA PHE A 147 15.05 16.17 -3.63
C PHE A 147 16.52 15.76 -3.56
N THR A 148 17.13 15.54 -4.72
CA THR A 148 18.54 15.15 -4.85
C THR A 148 19.30 16.16 -5.72
N GLY A 149 18.99 17.45 -5.56
CA GLY A 149 19.46 18.52 -6.44
C GLY A 149 18.63 18.70 -7.72
N GLY A 150 18.96 19.72 -8.51
CA GLY A 150 18.22 20.12 -9.72
C GLY A 150 17.29 21.32 -9.49
N ALA A 151 16.27 21.46 -10.33
CA ALA A 151 15.37 22.62 -10.31
C ALA A 151 14.32 22.55 -9.19
N HIS A 152 13.85 21.34 -8.85
CA HIS A 152 12.82 21.09 -7.83
C HIS A 152 12.85 19.62 -7.40
N GLY A 153 12.21 19.29 -6.27
CA GLY A 153 12.00 17.91 -5.82
C GLY A 153 10.86 17.21 -6.56
N TYR A 154 10.70 15.93 -6.28
CA TYR A 154 9.61 15.10 -6.78
C TYR A 154 8.82 14.55 -5.60
N GLY A 155 7.50 14.75 -5.60
CA GLY A 155 6.60 14.17 -4.62
C GLY A 155 5.50 13.34 -5.27
N SER A 156 5.09 12.28 -4.60
CA SER A 156 3.97 11.45 -5.02
C SER A 156 3.17 10.95 -3.83
N THR A 157 1.88 10.76 -4.01
CA THR A 157 1.02 9.99 -3.11
C THR A 157 0.51 8.75 -3.86
N THR A 158 0.64 7.59 -3.23
CA THR A 158 0.05 6.32 -3.66
C THR A 158 -0.85 5.74 -2.58
N PHE A 159 -1.74 4.84 -2.98
CA PHE A 159 -2.67 4.15 -2.09
C PHE A 159 -2.58 2.65 -2.31
N ASP A 160 -2.37 1.94 -1.21
CA ASP A 160 -2.44 0.49 -1.15
C ASP A 160 -3.69 0.07 -0.37
N ASN A 161 -4.39 -0.91 -0.90
CA ASN A 161 -5.65 -1.41 -0.33
C ASN A 161 -5.50 -2.87 -0.01
N PHE A 162 -5.65 -3.27 1.24
CA PHE A 162 -5.44 -4.64 1.69
C PHE A 162 -6.74 -5.29 2.17
N ASP A 163 -6.86 -6.59 1.94
CA ASP A 163 -7.77 -7.45 2.69
C ASP A 163 -7.19 -7.70 4.10
N PRO A 164 -7.83 -7.20 5.18
CA PRO A 164 -7.31 -7.32 6.55
C PRO A 164 -7.25 -8.75 7.08
N LYS A 165 -7.93 -9.72 6.43
CA LYS A 165 -7.95 -11.13 6.83
C LYS A 165 -6.88 -11.94 6.12
N THR A 166 -6.48 -11.54 4.93
CA THR A 166 -5.53 -12.30 4.11
C THR A 166 -4.18 -11.63 3.93
N GLY A 167 -4.10 -10.33 4.22
CA GLY A 167 -2.95 -9.45 3.95
C GLY A 167 -2.68 -9.29 2.46
N ALA A 168 -3.67 -9.57 1.61
CA ALA A 168 -3.52 -9.49 0.16
C ALA A 168 -3.75 -8.05 -0.30
N LEU A 169 -2.87 -7.55 -1.18
CA LEU A 169 -3.10 -6.31 -1.90
C LEU A 169 -4.26 -6.51 -2.89
N LEU A 170 -5.31 -5.72 -2.70
CA LEU A 170 -6.53 -5.71 -3.49
C LEU A 170 -6.30 -4.97 -4.79
N GLN A 171 -6.75 -5.58 -5.88
CA GLN A 171 -6.74 -4.94 -7.18
C GLN A 171 -8.09 -4.26 -7.42
N GLN A 172 -8.17 -3.40 -8.43
CA GLN A 172 -9.39 -2.68 -8.79
C GLN A 172 -10.63 -3.59 -8.94
N LYS A 173 -10.45 -4.81 -9.46
CA LYS A 173 -11.53 -5.82 -9.61
C LYS A 173 -12.08 -6.35 -8.27
N ASP A 174 -11.32 -6.20 -7.19
CA ASP A 174 -11.68 -6.65 -5.84
C ASP A 174 -12.31 -5.50 -5.02
N LEU A 175 -12.20 -4.26 -5.51
CA LEU A 175 -12.71 -3.05 -4.86
C LEU A 175 -14.04 -2.58 -5.45
N PHE A 176 -14.29 -2.85 -6.74
CA PHE A 176 -15.44 -2.37 -7.49
C PHE A 176 -16.21 -3.51 -8.15
N LYS A 177 -17.53 -3.55 -7.91
CA LYS A 177 -18.43 -4.50 -8.57
C LYS A 177 -18.93 -4.03 -9.94
N ASP A 178 -18.92 -2.72 -10.18
CA ASP A 178 -19.19 -2.12 -11.50
C ASP A 178 -18.18 -1.00 -11.79
N TRP A 179 -17.02 -1.41 -12.29
CA TRP A 179 -15.94 -0.47 -12.61
C TRP A 179 -16.29 0.49 -13.74
N GLN A 180 -17.04 0.03 -14.75
CA GLN A 180 -17.35 0.87 -15.90
C GLN A 180 -18.30 1.99 -15.49
N ALA A 181 -19.34 1.69 -14.71
CA ALA A 181 -20.23 2.70 -14.17
C ALA A 181 -19.51 3.65 -13.21
N PHE A 182 -18.57 3.15 -12.40
CA PHE A 182 -17.76 4.01 -11.53
C PHE A 182 -16.92 5.01 -12.32
N LYS A 183 -16.26 4.60 -13.42
CA LYS A 183 -15.47 5.52 -14.26
C LYS A 183 -16.32 6.62 -14.87
N GLU A 184 -17.49 6.29 -15.39
CA GLU A 184 -18.42 7.27 -15.96
C GLU A 184 -18.92 8.23 -14.87
N PHE A 185 -19.19 7.72 -13.67
CA PHE A 185 -19.55 8.53 -12.52
C PHE A 185 -18.40 9.44 -12.06
N ALA A 186 -17.18 8.92 -11.97
CA ALA A 186 -15.98 9.67 -11.59
C ALA A 186 -15.66 10.79 -12.60
N GLU A 187 -15.83 10.54 -13.90
CA GLU A 187 -15.67 11.60 -14.92
C GLU A 187 -16.67 12.74 -14.69
N ASN A 188 -17.92 12.41 -14.40
CA ASN A 188 -18.95 13.42 -14.13
C ASN A 188 -18.64 14.23 -12.86
N GLU A 189 -18.15 13.59 -11.80
CA GLU A 189 -17.73 14.31 -10.59
C GLU A 189 -16.46 15.17 -10.86
N PHE A 190 -15.49 14.66 -11.62
CA PHE A 190 -14.31 15.43 -12.05
C PHE A 190 -14.69 16.70 -12.81
N ARG A 191 -15.57 16.54 -13.83
CA ARG A 191 -16.07 17.67 -14.63
C ARG A 191 -16.77 18.71 -13.75
N LYS A 192 -17.60 18.28 -12.80
CA LYS A 192 -18.27 19.19 -11.85
C LYS A 192 -17.27 19.93 -10.96
N GLN A 193 -16.30 19.21 -10.40
CA GLN A 193 -15.28 19.79 -9.52
C GLN A 193 -14.46 20.88 -10.23
N HIS A 194 -14.14 20.66 -11.51
CA HIS A 194 -13.32 21.57 -12.31
C HIS A 194 -14.10 22.50 -13.23
N ASN A 195 -15.44 22.55 -13.11
CA ASN A 195 -16.33 23.40 -13.92
C ASN A 195 -16.18 23.17 -15.44
N ILE A 196 -16.03 21.92 -15.86
CA ILE A 196 -15.97 21.51 -17.26
C ILE A 196 -17.39 21.12 -17.71
N SER A 197 -17.90 21.72 -18.78
CA SER A 197 -19.23 21.37 -19.28
C SER A 197 -19.24 19.96 -19.89
N GLU A 198 -20.40 19.28 -19.87
CA GLU A 198 -20.56 17.94 -20.45
C GLU A 198 -20.21 17.88 -21.96
N ASN A 199 -20.39 18.99 -22.68
CA ASN A 199 -20.13 19.09 -24.11
C ASN A 199 -18.72 19.63 -24.44
N GLU A 200 -17.91 19.93 -23.42
CA GLU A 200 -16.54 20.42 -23.60
C GLU A 200 -15.52 19.28 -23.49
N SER A 201 -14.38 19.48 -24.14
CA SER A 201 -13.18 18.66 -23.97
C SER A 201 -12.84 18.53 -22.48
N ILE A 202 -12.40 17.35 -22.04
CA ILE A 202 -11.95 17.16 -20.65
C ILE A 202 -10.71 18.01 -20.35
N ASN A 203 -9.98 18.42 -21.39
CA ASN A 203 -8.82 19.30 -21.34
C ASN A 203 -9.17 20.80 -21.48
N ALA A 204 -10.45 21.19 -21.50
CA ALA A 204 -10.87 22.59 -21.70
C ALA A 204 -10.32 23.57 -20.64
N THR A 205 -9.96 23.07 -19.46
CA THR A 205 -9.38 23.84 -18.35
C THR A 205 -7.86 23.76 -18.26
N GLY A 206 -7.19 23.17 -19.27
CA GLY A 206 -5.73 23.08 -19.34
C GLY A 206 -5.14 21.75 -18.84
N PHE A 207 -5.97 20.76 -18.51
CA PHE A 207 -5.52 19.40 -18.24
C PHE A 207 -4.97 18.71 -19.50
N TRP A 208 -4.21 17.64 -19.29
CA TRP A 208 -3.45 16.92 -20.32
C TRP A 208 -3.88 15.46 -20.46
N PHE A 209 -5.17 15.16 -20.30
CA PHE A 209 -5.68 13.82 -20.56
C PHE A 209 -5.37 13.41 -22.00
N GLU A 210 -4.66 12.28 -22.14
CA GLU A 210 -4.26 11.78 -23.45
C GLU A 210 -5.48 11.52 -24.33
N ASN A 211 -5.40 11.92 -25.61
CA ASN A 211 -6.49 11.77 -26.57
C ASN A 211 -7.82 12.41 -26.13
N ASP A 212 -7.77 13.43 -25.27
CA ASP A 212 -8.95 14.11 -24.73
C ASP A 212 -9.92 13.14 -24.02
N THR A 213 -9.36 12.10 -23.38
CA THR A 213 -10.13 11.00 -22.77
C THR A 213 -9.82 10.89 -21.28
N PHE A 214 -10.87 11.06 -20.45
CA PHE A 214 -10.77 10.84 -19.01
C PHE A 214 -10.41 9.39 -18.70
N TYR A 215 -9.55 9.19 -17.70
CA TYR A 215 -9.26 7.88 -17.12
C TYR A 215 -9.20 8.01 -15.60
N VAL A 216 -9.58 6.94 -14.89
CA VAL A 216 -9.31 6.83 -13.46
C VAL A 216 -7.99 6.06 -13.29
N PRO A 217 -6.98 6.59 -12.58
CA PRO A 217 -5.74 5.88 -12.31
C PRO A 217 -5.99 4.65 -11.42
N GLU A 218 -5.05 3.71 -11.40
CA GLU A 218 -5.09 2.57 -10.46
C GLU A 218 -4.98 3.02 -8.99
N ASN A 219 -4.40 4.20 -8.80
CA ASN A 219 -4.14 4.83 -7.51
C ASN A 219 -5.41 5.40 -6.88
N ILE A 220 -6.11 4.59 -6.09
CA ILE A 220 -7.39 4.94 -5.45
C ILE A 220 -7.31 4.66 -3.96
N GLY A 221 -7.53 5.70 -3.16
CA GLY A 221 -7.58 5.63 -1.70
C GLY A 221 -9.01 5.61 -1.17
N PHE A 222 -9.18 5.09 0.04
CA PHE A 222 -10.46 5.13 0.74
C PHE A 222 -10.24 5.73 2.12
N THR A 223 -11.06 6.71 2.46
CA THR A 223 -11.22 7.21 3.82
C THR A 223 -12.60 6.82 4.33
N LYS A 224 -12.89 7.17 5.58
CA LYS A 224 -14.26 7.03 6.10
C LYS A 224 -15.29 7.78 5.25
N ASP A 225 -14.91 8.95 4.74
CA ASP A 225 -15.86 9.91 4.15
C ASP A 225 -15.79 9.96 2.61
N ASN A 226 -14.67 9.54 2.00
CA ASN A 226 -14.41 9.71 0.58
C ASN A 226 -13.72 8.49 -0.06
N VAL A 227 -14.00 8.27 -1.35
CA VAL A 227 -13.08 7.63 -2.30
C VAL A 227 -12.19 8.73 -2.88
N ILE A 228 -10.87 8.54 -2.84
CA ILE A 228 -9.88 9.52 -3.29
C ILE A 228 -9.22 8.98 -4.57
N ILE A 229 -9.25 9.79 -5.61
CA ILE A 229 -8.49 9.57 -6.84
C ILE A 229 -7.44 10.68 -6.91
N ILE A 230 -6.17 10.32 -7.08
CA ILE A 230 -5.10 11.32 -7.23
C ILE A 230 -4.33 11.11 -8.53
N TYR A 231 -4.17 12.21 -9.25
CA TYR A 231 -3.23 12.34 -10.35
C TYR A 231 -2.02 13.07 -9.80
N ASN A 232 -0.88 12.38 -9.72
CA ASN A 232 0.36 12.97 -9.24
C ASN A 232 0.87 14.05 -10.21
N GLN A 233 1.86 14.80 -9.77
CA GLN A 233 2.48 15.84 -10.59
C GLN A 233 2.90 15.26 -11.95
N TYR A 234 2.58 15.99 -13.03
CA TYR A 234 2.79 15.60 -14.43
C TYR A 234 1.86 14.53 -15.01
N ASP A 235 0.96 13.92 -14.23
CA ASP A 235 0.01 12.94 -14.78
C ASP A 235 -0.95 13.61 -15.77
N ILE A 236 -1.61 14.70 -15.34
CA ILE A 236 -2.59 15.43 -16.15
C ILE A 236 -2.44 16.96 -16.08
N ALA A 237 -1.43 17.48 -15.38
CA ALA A 237 -1.21 18.91 -15.18
C ALA A 237 0.28 19.20 -14.96
N SER A 238 0.66 20.49 -14.97
CA SER A 238 2.06 20.87 -14.78
C SER A 238 2.52 20.69 -13.33
N TYR A 239 3.84 20.64 -13.12
CA TYR A 239 4.41 20.65 -11.77
C TYR A 239 3.90 21.82 -10.91
N ALA A 240 3.74 23.00 -11.54
CA ALA A 240 3.31 24.21 -10.84
C ALA A 240 1.84 24.14 -10.38
N ASP A 241 1.02 23.33 -11.05
CA ASP A 241 -0.38 23.11 -10.65
C ASP A 241 -0.48 22.11 -9.49
N GLY A 242 0.58 21.34 -9.23
CA GLY A 242 0.59 20.31 -8.19
C GLY A 242 -0.20 19.05 -8.57
N PRO A 243 -0.36 18.09 -7.63
CA PRO A 243 -1.24 16.95 -7.83
C PRO A 243 -2.71 17.40 -7.93
N ILE A 244 -3.50 16.68 -8.73
CA ILE A 244 -4.93 16.89 -8.89
C ILE A 244 -5.68 15.78 -8.14
N GLU A 245 -6.47 16.17 -7.15
CA GLU A 245 -7.25 15.26 -6.32
C GLU A 245 -8.73 15.35 -6.67
N LEU A 246 -9.38 14.19 -6.84
CA LEU A 246 -10.83 14.06 -6.93
C LEU A 246 -11.31 13.30 -5.69
N GLU A 247 -12.00 14.01 -4.81
CA GLU A 247 -12.65 13.44 -3.63
C GLU A 247 -14.13 13.18 -3.93
N ILE A 248 -14.50 11.90 -3.95
CA ILE A 248 -15.88 11.48 -4.16
C ILE A 248 -16.46 11.08 -2.79
N PRO A 249 -17.53 11.74 -2.32
CA PRO A 249 -18.20 11.33 -1.09
C PRO A 249 -18.58 9.86 -1.12
N MET A 250 -18.20 9.14 -0.08
CA MET A 250 -18.37 7.69 0.05
C MET A 250 -19.84 7.27 -0.07
N GLU A 251 -20.77 8.10 0.43
CA GLU A 251 -22.21 7.91 0.28
C GLU A 251 -22.69 7.83 -1.18
N LYS A 252 -22.00 8.51 -2.10
CA LYS A 252 -22.28 8.44 -3.54
C LYS A 252 -21.54 7.28 -4.20
N ALA A 253 -20.36 6.93 -3.71
CA ALA A 253 -19.53 5.88 -4.31
C ALA A 253 -19.93 4.46 -3.92
N LYS A 254 -20.54 4.27 -2.74
CA LYS A 254 -20.83 2.94 -2.16
C LYS A 254 -21.62 1.99 -3.06
N GLU A 255 -22.44 2.52 -3.96
CA GLU A 255 -23.19 1.68 -4.89
C GLU A 255 -22.30 0.96 -5.90
N PHE A 256 -21.06 1.42 -6.12
CA PHE A 256 -20.09 0.81 -7.05
C PHE A 256 -19.08 -0.13 -6.37
N LEU A 257 -18.98 -0.08 -5.04
CA LEU A 257 -17.96 -0.80 -4.27
C LEU A 257 -18.36 -2.26 -3.99
N ASP A 258 -17.35 -3.12 -3.84
CA ASP A 258 -17.50 -4.56 -3.52
C ASP A 258 -17.24 -4.89 -2.03
N PHE A 259 -17.11 -3.86 -1.19
CA PHE A 259 -16.98 -3.97 0.26
C PHE A 259 -17.98 -3.04 0.98
N SER A 260 -18.27 -3.35 2.25
CA SER A 260 -19.10 -2.51 3.12
C SER A 260 -18.30 -1.34 3.65
N VAL A 261 -18.93 -0.18 3.70
CA VAL A 261 -18.34 1.06 4.26
C VAL A 261 -18.67 1.21 5.76
N GLU A 262 -19.60 0.40 6.28
CA GLU A 262 -20.00 0.40 7.69
C GLU A 262 -18.91 -0.14 8.64
#